data_AF-A0A655ASF6-F1
#
_entry.id   AF-A0A655ASF6-F1
#
_cell.length_a   1.000
_cell.length_b   1.000
_cell.length_c   1.000
_cell.angle_alpha   90.00
_cell.angle_beta   90.00
_cell.angle_gamma   90.00
#
_symmetry.space_group_name_H-M   'P 1'
#
loop_
_entity.id
_entity.type
_entity.pdbx_description
1 polymer ?
#
loop_
_entity_poly.entity_id
_entity_poly.type
_entity_poly.pdbx_seq_one_letter_code
_entity_poly.pdbx_strand_id
1 'polypeptide(L)'
;MVIGLIAAAVGYLYARVFHASVAITRRLPGGPVLKPAIGGLLVGLLGLPIPQILSSGYGWAQLAADRGTLLSIPLWIVIVLPIAKILATSLSIGTGGSGGLFGPGIVIGAFVGAAIWRLGELTELPGVPHEPGIFVVVAMMACFGSVSRAPLAVMIMVAEMTGSFSVVPGAIIAVGIAALLLSRTNVTIYETQRLNRQTAEAERGGSDRPTTA
;
A
#
# COMPACT_ATOMS: atom_id res chain seq x y z
N MET A 1 -14.82 -3.71 11.60
CA MET A 1 -15.61 -3.62 10.34
C MET A 1 -15.26 -2.38 9.53
N VAL A 2 -15.38 -1.18 10.09
CA VAL A 2 -15.05 0.09 9.41
C VAL A 2 -13.65 0.07 8.78
N ILE A 3 -12.63 -0.37 9.52
CA ILE A 3 -11.26 -0.53 9.00
C ILE A 3 -11.24 -1.41 7.74
N GLY A 4 -11.98 -2.52 7.71
CA GLY A 4 -12.02 -3.42 6.55
C GLY A 4 -12.64 -2.78 5.31
N LEU A 5 -13.70 -1.99 5.47
CA LEU A 5 -14.34 -1.26 4.37
C LEU A 5 -13.40 -0.21 3.78
N ILE A 6 -12.78 0.61 4.64
CA ILE A 6 -11.84 1.65 4.22
C ILE A 6 -10.58 1.02 3.62
N ALA A 7 -10.07 -0.05 4.23
CA ALA A 7 -8.92 -0.78 3.74
C ALA A 7 -9.15 -1.38 2.34
N ALA A 8 -10.35 -1.90 2.06
CA ALA A 8 -10.70 -2.37 0.73
C ALA A 8 -10.64 -1.25 -0.31
N ALA A 9 -11.22 -0.09 0.00
CA ALA A 9 -11.24 1.07 -0.88
C ALA A 9 -9.82 1.62 -1.13
N VAL A 10 -9.02 1.78 -0.08
CA VAL A 10 -7.63 2.27 -0.18
C VAL A 10 -6.73 1.25 -0.88
N GLY A 11 -6.89 -0.05 -0.58
CA GLY A 11 -6.17 -1.12 -1.27
C GLY A 11 -6.49 -1.15 -2.76
N TYR A 12 -7.78 -1.06 -3.12
CA TYR A 12 -8.21 -0.94 -4.51
C TYR A 12 -7.59 0.28 -5.20
N LEU A 13 -7.62 1.44 -4.55
CA LEU A 13 -7.01 2.66 -5.06
C LEU A 13 -5.50 2.48 -5.27
N TYR A 14 -4.80 1.90 -4.29
CA TYR A 14 -3.36 1.66 -4.37
C TYR A 14 -2.99 0.83 -5.59
N ALA A 15 -3.62 -0.32 -5.79
CA ALA A 15 -3.35 -1.16 -6.94
C ALA A 15 -3.75 -0.51 -8.28
N ARG A 16 -4.88 0.21 -8.32
CA ARG A 16 -5.31 0.91 -9.55
C ARG A 16 -4.37 2.03 -9.94
N VAL A 17 -3.96 2.87 -9.00
CA VAL A 17 -3.03 3.98 -9.27
C VAL A 17 -1.66 3.45 -9.67
N PHE A 18 -1.19 2.39 -9.00
CA PHE A 18 0.06 1.73 -9.37
C PHE A 18 0.02 1.21 -10.81
N HIS A 19 -0.97 0.40 -11.17
CA HIS A 19 -1.07 -0.15 -12.53
C HIS A 19 -1.34 0.93 -13.59
N ALA A 20 -2.09 1.98 -13.25
CA ALA A 20 -2.27 3.13 -14.13
C ALA A 20 -0.93 3.84 -14.39
N SER A 21 -0.10 4.04 -13.37
CA SER A 21 1.22 4.66 -13.54
C SER A 21 2.15 3.84 -14.43
N VAL A 22 2.12 2.51 -14.31
CA VAL A 22 2.86 1.59 -15.18
C VAL A 22 2.35 1.70 -16.62
N ALA A 23 1.02 1.68 -16.82
CA ALA A 23 0.41 1.76 -18.14
C ALA A 23 0.71 3.11 -18.84
N ILE A 24 0.65 4.22 -18.10
CA ILE A 24 0.98 5.56 -18.61
C ILE A 24 2.47 5.61 -18.99
N THR A 25 3.36 5.14 -18.11
CA THR A 25 4.80 5.19 -18.36
C THR A 25 5.23 4.29 -19.53
N ARG A 26 4.52 3.18 -19.77
CA ARG A 26 4.74 2.35 -20.97
C ARG A 26 4.40 3.09 -22.26
N ARG A 27 3.40 3.96 -22.27
CA ARG A 27 2.98 4.75 -23.44
C ARG A 27 3.84 5.99 -23.68
N LEU A 28 4.51 6.49 -22.65
CA LEU A 28 5.38 7.66 -22.79
C LEU A 28 6.68 7.31 -23.54
N PRO A 29 7.16 8.19 -24.44
CA PRO A 29 8.48 8.07 -25.02
C PRO A 29 9.54 8.26 -23.94
N GLY A 30 10.64 7.51 -24.04
CA GLY A 30 11.76 7.61 -23.09
C GLY A 30 12.45 6.28 -22.87
N GLY A 31 13.77 6.32 -22.73
CA GLY A 31 14.58 5.14 -22.44
C GLY A 31 14.45 4.65 -20.99
N PRO A 32 15.10 3.52 -20.66
CA PRO A 32 15.07 2.92 -19.33
C PRO A 32 15.69 3.79 -18.22
N VAL A 33 16.42 4.85 -18.59
CA VAL A 33 17.02 5.80 -17.64
C VAL A 33 16.15 7.04 -17.45
N LEU A 34 15.59 7.59 -18.53
CA LEU A 34 14.85 8.84 -18.49
C LEU A 34 13.52 8.69 -17.71
N LYS A 35 12.83 7.56 -17.90
CA LYS A 35 11.54 7.30 -17.24
C LYS A 35 11.69 7.27 -15.70
N PRO A 36 12.60 6.47 -15.11
CA PRO A 36 12.85 6.52 -13.66
C PRO A 36 13.38 7.87 -13.17
N ALA A 37 14.18 8.57 -13.97
CA ALA A 37 14.70 9.89 -13.57
C ALA A 37 13.58 10.92 -13.40
N ILE A 38 12.60 10.94 -14.31
CA ILE A 38 11.40 11.79 -14.19
C ILE A 38 10.56 11.36 -12.99
N GLY A 39 10.35 10.06 -12.79
CA GLY A 39 9.64 9.53 -11.64
C GLY A 39 10.27 9.98 -10.31
N GLY A 40 11.60 9.85 -10.19
CA GLY A 40 12.37 10.30 -9.04
C GLY A 40 12.28 11.81 -8.81
N LEU A 41 12.35 12.62 -9.88
CA LEU A 41 12.18 14.06 -9.79
C LEU A 41 10.78 14.43 -9.27
N LEU A 42 9.73 13.80 -9.79
CA LEU A 42 8.35 14.04 -9.34
C LEU A 42 8.15 13.61 -7.88
N VAL A 43 8.74 12.49 -7.45
CA VAL A 43 8.72 12.06 -6.04
C VAL A 43 9.47 13.05 -5.16
N GLY A 44 10.62 13.56 -5.61
CA GLY A 44 11.38 14.60 -4.92
C GLY A 44 10.56 15.87 -4.72
N LEU A 45 9.87 16.33 -5.76
CA LEU A 45 8.96 17.49 -5.69
C LEU A 45 7.78 17.24 -4.75
N LEU A 46 7.21 16.03 -4.76
CA LEU A 46 6.13 15.64 -3.83
C LEU A 46 6.62 15.58 -2.38
N GLY A 47 7.90 15.25 -2.17
CA GLY A 47 8.54 15.15 -0.86
C GLY A 47 8.89 16.50 -0.23
N LEU A 48 8.94 17.59 -0.99
CA LEU A 48 9.20 18.94 -0.45
C LEU A 48 8.13 19.39 0.56
N PRO A 49 6.81 19.35 0.23
CA PRO A 49 5.77 19.69 1.20
C PRO A 49 5.47 18.58 2.22
N ILE A 50 5.68 17.31 1.85
CA ILE A 50 5.33 16.15 2.68
C ILE A 50 6.55 15.22 2.78
N PRO A 51 7.58 15.57 3.56
CA PRO A 51 8.81 14.76 3.66
C PRO A 51 8.57 13.35 4.20
N GLN A 52 7.45 13.12 4.89
CA GLN A 52 7.08 11.83 5.47
C GLN A 52 6.84 10.72 4.42
N ILE A 53 6.62 11.08 3.15
CA ILE A 53 6.47 10.09 2.07
C ILE A 53 7.81 9.48 1.64
N LEU A 54 8.93 10.12 1.96
CA LEU A 54 10.25 9.68 1.54
C LEU A 54 10.69 8.44 2.33
N SER A 55 11.69 7.72 1.81
CA SER A 55 12.19 6.46 2.41
C SER A 55 11.10 5.36 2.53
N SER A 56 11.38 4.31 3.31
CA SER A 56 10.46 3.19 3.54
C SER A 56 9.17 3.66 4.25
N GLY A 57 9.30 4.55 5.23
CA GLY A 57 8.20 5.07 6.03
C GLY A 57 7.86 4.23 7.28
N TYR A 58 8.59 3.16 7.57
CA TYR A 58 8.32 2.29 8.73
C TYR A 58 8.46 3.03 10.07
N GLY A 59 9.43 3.94 10.18
CA GLY A 59 9.55 4.78 11.39
C GLY A 59 8.31 5.64 11.64
N TRP A 60 7.68 6.17 10.58
CA TRP A 60 6.42 6.90 10.69
C TRP A 60 5.25 6.00 11.09
N ALA A 61 5.21 4.77 10.59
CA ALA A 61 4.20 3.78 11.01
C ALA A 61 4.35 3.42 12.50
N GLN A 62 5.60 3.30 12.99
CA GLN A 62 5.88 3.07 14.41
C GLN A 62 5.45 4.25 15.28
N LEU A 63 5.78 5.48 14.88
CA LEU A 63 5.32 6.70 15.57
C LEU A 63 3.80 6.87 15.51
N ALA A 64 3.14 6.36 14.47
CA ALA A 64 1.68 6.40 14.40
C ALA A 64 1.00 5.42 15.36
N ALA A 65 1.71 4.38 15.83
CA ALA A 65 1.17 3.36 16.74
C ALA A 65 1.15 3.80 18.22
N ASP A 66 1.89 4.85 18.58
CA ASP A 66 1.91 5.45 19.91
C ASP A 66 1.05 6.73 19.93
N ARG A 67 0.21 6.87 20.96
CA ARG A 67 -0.68 8.02 21.09
C ARG A 67 0.08 9.34 21.14
N GLY A 68 1.08 9.46 22.01
CA GLY A 68 1.80 10.72 22.24
C GLY A 68 2.44 11.25 20.97
N THR A 69 3.11 10.37 20.22
CA THR A 69 3.73 10.75 18.95
C THR A 69 2.71 10.96 17.85
N LEU A 70 1.63 10.18 17.77
CA LEU A 70 0.59 10.38 16.75
C LEU A 70 -0.13 11.72 16.90
N LEU A 71 -0.42 12.16 18.13
CA LEU A 71 -1.06 13.46 18.38
C LEU A 71 -0.17 14.64 17.98
N SER A 72 1.16 14.47 18.05
CA SER A 72 2.13 15.47 17.60
C SER A 72 2.15 15.64 16.08
N ILE A 73 1.67 14.64 15.32
CA ILE A 73 1.57 14.72 13.87
C ILE A 73 0.29 15.51 13.50
N PRO A 74 0.41 16.58 12.69
CA PRO A 74 -0.74 17.33 12.22
C PRO A 74 -1.76 16.43 11.53
N LEU A 75 -3.04 16.58 11.88
CA LEU A 75 -4.12 15.71 11.38
C LEU A 75 -4.17 15.65 9.84
N TRP A 76 -3.93 16.77 9.17
CA TRP A 76 -3.92 16.82 7.71
C TRP A 76 -2.83 15.92 7.10
N ILE A 77 -1.67 15.79 7.75
CA ILE A 77 -0.61 14.89 7.31
C ILE A 77 -1.08 13.45 7.46
N VAL A 78 -1.67 13.10 8.61
CA VAL A 78 -2.16 11.73 8.86
C VAL A 78 -3.17 11.29 7.79
N ILE A 79 -4.06 12.19 7.38
CA ILE A 79 -5.10 11.93 6.37
C ILE A 79 -4.54 11.88 4.95
N VAL A 80 -3.61 12.78 4.59
CA VAL A 80 -3.07 12.89 3.22
C VAL A 80 -2.00 11.84 2.95
N LEU A 81 -1.24 11.41 3.96
CA LEU A 81 -0.05 10.56 3.79
C LEU A 81 -0.34 9.22 3.09
N PRO A 82 -1.43 8.47 3.36
CA PRO A 82 -1.76 7.26 2.59
C PRO A 82 -1.84 7.53 1.09
N ILE A 83 -2.52 8.60 0.69
CA ILE A 83 -2.70 8.97 -0.73
C ILE A 83 -1.37 9.44 -1.33
N ALA A 84 -0.65 10.31 -0.61
CA ALA A 84 0.65 10.81 -1.04
C ALA A 84 1.67 9.66 -1.19
N LYS A 85 1.63 8.66 -0.30
CA LYS A 85 2.49 7.46 -0.38
C LYS A 85 2.12 6.55 -1.54
N ILE A 86 0.82 6.39 -1.86
CA ILE A 86 0.37 5.69 -3.07
C ILE A 86 0.95 6.36 -4.31
N LEU A 87 0.84 7.70 -4.40
CA LEU A 87 1.39 8.48 -5.52
C LEU A 87 2.90 8.36 -5.60
N ALA A 88 3.62 8.55 -4.49
CA ALA A 88 5.07 8.46 -4.44
C ALA A 88 5.58 7.07 -4.86
N THR A 89 4.90 6.00 -4.43
CA THR A 89 5.26 4.62 -4.79
C THR A 89 4.99 4.36 -6.27
N SER A 90 3.86 4.86 -6.78
CA SER A 90 3.49 4.71 -8.20
C SER A 90 4.43 5.50 -9.11
N LEU A 91 4.84 6.69 -8.72
CA LEU A 91 5.79 7.52 -9.47
C LEU A 91 7.24 7.01 -9.39
N SER A 92 7.64 6.36 -8.30
CA SER A 92 9.00 5.80 -8.19
C SER A 92 9.11 4.45 -8.90
N ILE A 93 8.28 3.48 -8.54
CA ILE A 93 8.36 2.11 -9.06
C ILE A 93 7.65 2.00 -10.41
N GLY A 94 6.50 2.66 -10.58
CA GLY A 94 5.69 2.55 -11.80
C GLY A 94 6.36 3.15 -13.04
N THR A 95 7.32 4.08 -12.86
CA THR A 95 8.13 4.62 -13.96
C THR A 95 9.35 3.76 -14.33
N GLY A 96 9.51 2.59 -13.69
CA GLY A 96 10.63 1.68 -13.92
C GLY A 96 11.75 1.77 -12.87
N GLY A 97 11.52 2.44 -11.74
CA GLY A 97 12.42 2.37 -10.60
C GLY A 97 12.42 0.97 -9.96
N SER A 98 13.50 0.63 -9.27
CA SER A 98 13.61 -0.63 -8.52
C SER A 98 13.07 -0.44 -7.10
N GLY A 99 12.17 -1.33 -6.66
CA GLY A 99 11.60 -1.28 -5.31
C GLY A 99 10.52 -2.33 -5.08
N GLY A 100 10.14 -2.49 -3.81
CA GLY A 100 9.06 -3.38 -3.39
C GLY A 100 7.77 -2.64 -3.05
N LEU A 101 6.62 -3.25 -3.33
CA LEU A 101 5.28 -2.69 -3.03
C LEU A 101 4.79 -2.99 -1.61
N PHE A 102 5.48 -3.92 -0.93
CA PHE A 102 5.16 -4.34 0.43
C PHE A 102 5.30 -3.20 1.44
N GLY A 103 6.49 -2.61 1.54
CA GLY A 103 6.78 -1.60 2.55
C GLY A 103 5.86 -0.38 2.51
N PRO A 104 5.68 0.26 1.33
CA PRO A 104 4.71 1.33 1.19
C PRO A 104 3.28 0.87 1.52
N GLY A 105 2.89 -0.34 1.12
CA GLY A 105 1.57 -0.89 1.42
C GLY A 105 1.27 -1.00 2.92
N ILE A 106 2.25 -1.42 3.71
CA ILE A 106 2.15 -1.46 5.17
C ILE A 106 2.03 -0.05 5.75
N VAL A 107 2.85 0.90 5.29
CA VAL A 107 2.80 2.31 5.77
C VAL A 107 1.48 2.99 5.40
N ILE A 108 0.97 2.75 4.19
CA ILE A 108 -0.35 3.20 3.75
C ILE A 108 -1.41 2.67 4.73
N GLY A 109 -1.39 1.37 5.03
CA GLY A 109 -2.33 0.77 6.00
C GLY A 109 -2.18 1.35 7.41
N ALA A 110 -0.96 1.56 7.88
CA ALA A 110 -0.70 2.17 9.19
C ALA A 110 -1.36 3.54 9.32
N PHE A 111 -1.17 4.40 8.32
CA PHE A 111 -1.74 5.74 8.33
C PHE A 111 -3.24 5.79 8.05
N VAL A 112 -3.80 4.79 7.35
CA VAL A 112 -5.26 4.60 7.29
C VAL A 112 -5.81 4.30 8.69
N GLY A 113 -5.19 3.40 9.44
CA GLY A 113 -5.58 3.10 10.82
C GLY A 113 -5.44 4.30 11.74
N ALA A 114 -4.32 5.02 11.63
CA ALA A 114 -4.04 6.24 12.38
C ALA A 114 -5.08 7.34 12.09
N ALA A 115 -5.46 7.51 10.82
CA ALA A 115 -6.49 8.48 10.43
C ALA A 115 -7.86 8.12 11.02
N ILE A 116 -8.26 6.84 10.95
CA ILE A 116 -9.51 6.37 11.54
C ILE A 116 -9.52 6.61 13.06
N TRP A 117 -8.41 6.28 13.74
CA TRP A 117 -8.30 6.51 15.18
C TRP A 117 -8.33 7.99 15.55
N ARG A 118 -7.57 8.85 14.85
CA ARG A 118 -7.55 10.30 15.09
C ARG A 118 -8.90 10.95 14.89
N LEU A 119 -9.65 10.53 13.87
CA LEU A 119 -11.01 11.02 13.63
C LEU A 119 -11.97 10.55 14.72
N GLY A 120 -11.85 9.29 15.16
CA GLY A 120 -12.67 8.77 16.26
C GLY A 120 -12.35 9.38 17.63
N GLU A 121 -11.08 9.67 17.90
CA GLU A 121 -10.65 10.42 19.09
C GLU A 121 -11.22 11.84 19.08
N LEU A 122 -11.10 12.54 17.96
CA LEU A 122 -11.57 13.93 17.81
C LEU A 122 -13.08 14.07 17.99
N THR A 123 -13.86 13.07 17.59
CA THR A 123 -15.32 13.06 17.71
C THR A 123 -15.82 12.39 18.99
N GLU A 124 -14.91 12.01 19.90
CA GLU A 124 -15.21 11.30 21.15
C GLU A 124 -16.06 10.04 20.92
N LEU A 125 -15.79 9.32 19.83
CA LEU A 125 -16.58 8.16 19.43
C LEU A 125 -16.48 7.05 20.49
N PRO A 126 -17.60 6.52 21.01
CA PRO A 126 -17.56 5.47 22.00
C PRO A 126 -16.94 4.19 21.43
N GLY A 127 -16.09 3.55 22.24
CA GLY A 127 -15.39 2.31 21.88
C GLY A 127 -14.06 2.50 21.15
N VAL A 128 -13.59 3.73 20.96
CA VAL A 128 -12.20 3.99 20.52
C VAL A 128 -11.25 3.80 21.72
N PRO A 129 -10.25 2.90 21.63
CA PRO A 129 -9.30 2.67 22.70
C PRO A 129 -8.38 3.88 22.90
N HIS A 130 -7.79 3.98 24.10
CA HIS A 130 -6.87 5.06 24.42
C HIS A 130 -5.63 5.08 23.50
N GLU A 131 -5.10 3.91 23.14
CA GLU A 131 -3.92 3.79 22.28
C GLU A 131 -4.30 3.50 20.81
N PRO A 132 -3.66 4.14 19.81
CA PRO A 132 -3.94 3.94 18.40
C PRO A 132 -3.39 2.62 17.84
N GLY A 133 -2.46 1.97 18.54
CA GLY A 133 -1.70 0.81 18.04
C GLY A 133 -2.57 -0.29 17.41
N ILE A 134 -3.70 -0.64 18.04
CA ILE A 134 -4.61 -1.67 17.51
C ILE A 134 -5.20 -1.24 16.15
N PHE A 135 -5.60 0.01 16.00
CA PHE A 135 -6.16 0.53 14.75
C PHE A 135 -5.11 0.54 13.64
N VAL A 136 -3.90 0.98 13.96
CA VAL A 136 -2.75 1.03 13.06
C VAL A 136 -2.40 -0.37 12.57
N VAL A 137 -2.19 -1.32 13.48
CA VAL A 137 -1.77 -2.69 13.14
C VAL A 137 -2.85 -3.46 12.37
N VAL A 138 -4.12 -3.34 12.77
CA VAL A 138 -5.23 -3.99 12.05
C VAL A 138 -5.38 -3.40 10.63
N ALA A 139 -5.21 -2.09 10.45
CA ALA A 139 -5.29 -1.46 9.14
C ALA A 139 -4.08 -1.78 8.24
N MET A 140 -2.87 -1.95 8.81
CA MET A 140 -1.69 -2.49 8.11
C MET A 140 -2.01 -3.86 7.49
N MET A 141 -2.55 -4.78 8.31
CA MET A 141 -2.93 -6.12 7.89
C MET A 141 -4.04 -6.07 6.81
N ALA A 142 -5.09 -5.29 7.05
CA ALA A 142 -6.27 -5.25 6.19
C ALA A 142 -5.98 -4.62 4.81
N CYS A 143 -5.26 -3.49 4.76
CA CYS A 143 -5.00 -2.78 3.49
C CYS A 143 -4.12 -3.61 2.56
N PHE A 144 -2.98 -4.10 3.06
CA PHE A 144 -2.03 -4.81 2.21
C PHE A 144 -2.40 -6.28 2.04
N GLY A 145 -2.92 -6.95 3.08
CA GLY A 145 -3.26 -8.37 3.04
C GLY A 145 -4.37 -8.67 2.02
N SER A 146 -5.35 -7.78 1.91
CA SER A 146 -6.45 -7.95 0.94
C SER A 146 -6.01 -7.68 -0.51
N VAL A 147 -5.29 -6.58 -0.77
CA VAL A 147 -4.87 -6.21 -2.13
C VAL A 147 -3.76 -7.10 -2.70
N SER A 148 -2.93 -7.71 -1.84
CA SER A 148 -1.89 -8.66 -2.24
C SER A 148 -2.38 -10.07 -2.54
N ARG A 149 -3.65 -10.36 -2.26
CA ARG A 149 -4.23 -11.72 -2.32
C ARG A 149 -3.45 -12.74 -1.46
N ALA A 150 -2.77 -12.27 -0.42
CA ALA A 150 -2.02 -13.08 0.55
C ALA A 150 -2.39 -12.73 2.01
N PRO A 151 -3.68 -12.73 2.39
CA PRO A 151 -4.14 -12.18 3.66
C PRO A 151 -3.53 -12.87 4.88
N LEU A 152 -3.42 -14.21 4.88
CA LEU A 152 -2.84 -14.97 6.00
C LEU A 152 -1.36 -14.65 6.18
N ALA A 153 -0.58 -14.66 5.09
CA ALA A 153 0.85 -14.38 5.13
C ALA A 153 1.12 -12.95 5.61
N VAL A 154 0.35 -11.97 5.14
CA VAL A 154 0.49 -10.57 5.58
C VAL A 154 0.08 -10.39 7.04
N MET A 155 -0.99 -11.04 7.50
CA MET A 155 -1.38 -10.99 8.91
C MET A 155 -0.28 -11.53 9.82
N ILE A 156 0.26 -12.71 9.51
CA ILE A 156 1.36 -13.31 10.30
C ILE A 156 2.59 -12.40 10.26
N MET A 157 2.99 -11.93 9.08
CA MET A 157 4.16 -11.06 8.94
C MET A 157 4.03 -9.77 9.74
N VAL A 158 2.89 -9.09 9.66
CA VAL A 158 2.66 -7.86 10.43
C VAL A 158 2.62 -8.16 11.93
N ALA A 159 2.03 -9.28 12.35
CA ALA A 159 2.03 -9.68 13.76
C ALA A 159 3.45 -9.92 14.29
N GLU A 160 4.29 -10.62 13.53
CA GLU A 160 5.71 -10.83 13.85
C GLU A 160 6.47 -9.50 13.92
N MET A 161 6.33 -8.64 12.91
CA MET A 161 7.03 -7.35 12.84
C MET A 161 6.65 -6.39 13.98
N THR A 162 5.43 -6.50 14.50
CA THR A 162 4.89 -5.60 15.53
C THR A 162 4.84 -6.23 16.91
N GLY A 163 5.18 -7.52 17.03
CA GLY A 163 5.02 -8.32 18.25
C GLY A 163 3.56 -8.45 18.74
N SER A 164 2.57 -8.04 17.93
CA SER A 164 1.18 -7.84 18.36
C SER A 164 0.29 -9.00 17.93
N PHE A 165 0.53 -10.21 18.45
CA PHE A 165 -0.30 -11.37 18.11
C PHE A 165 -1.71 -11.31 18.69
N SER A 166 -1.90 -10.58 19.80
CA SER A 166 -3.19 -10.43 20.46
C SER A 166 -4.25 -9.74 19.59
N VAL A 167 -3.85 -8.92 18.60
CA VAL A 167 -4.79 -8.24 17.70
C VAL A 167 -5.22 -9.08 16.49
N VAL A 168 -4.53 -10.19 16.22
CA VAL A 168 -4.79 -11.04 15.04
C VAL A 168 -6.24 -11.54 14.98
N PRO A 169 -6.85 -12.05 16.07
CA PRO A 169 -8.25 -12.50 16.02
C PRO A 169 -9.22 -11.40 15.56
N GLY A 170 -9.03 -10.16 16.02
CA GLY A 170 -9.82 -9.01 15.59
C GLY A 170 -9.50 -8.58 14.16
N ALA A 171 -8.23 -8.69 13.75
CA ALA A 171 -7.79 -8.38 12.40
C ALA A 171 -8.41 -9.30 11.34
N ILE A 172 -8.69 -10.57 11.66
CA ILE A 172 -9.35 -11.52 10.75
C ILE A 172 -10.67 -10.95 10.20
N ILE A 173 -11.45 -10.25 11.03
CA ILE A 173 -12.72 -9.65 10.59
C ILE A 173 -12.46 -8.51 9.59
N ALA A 174 -11.52 -7.62 9.90
CA ALA A 174 -11.21 -6.49 9.02
C ALA A 174 -10.59 -6.95 7.69
N VAL A 175 -9.62 -7.87 7.76
CA VAL A 175 -8.94 -8.47 6.61
C VAL A 175 -9.91 -9.29 5.78
N GLY A 176 -10.79 -10.08 6.42
CA GLY A 176 -11.80 -10.89 5.76
C GLY A 176 -12.80 -10.03 4.97
N ILE A 177 -13.31 -8.96 5.57
CA ILE A 177 -14.19 -7.99 4.87
C ILE A 177 -13.45 -7.37 3.68
N ALA A 178 -12.21 -6.90 3.90
CA ALA A 178 -11.45 -6.27 2.83
C ALA A 178 -11.15 -7.23 1.68
N ALA A 179 -10.76 -8.46 2.00
CA ALA A 179 -10.49 -9.52 1.04
C ALA A 179 -11.75 -9.96 0.27
N LEU A 180 -12.90 -10.05 0.94
CA LEU A 180 -14.18 -10.36 0.29
C LEU A 180 -14.62 -9.27 -0.69
N LEU A 181 -14.41 -7.99 -0.35
CA LEU A 181 -14.72 -6.90 -1.26
C LEU A 181 -13.77 -6.87 -2.47
N LEU A 182 -12.47 -7.04 -2.22
CA LEU A 182 -11.45 -7.05 -3.28
C LEU A 182 -11.54 -8.29 -4.18
N SER A 183 -12.01 -9.44 -3.67
CA SER A 183 -12.23 -10.65 -4.49
C SER A 183 -13.37 -10.51 -5.50
N ARG A 184 -14.30 -9.56 -5.30
CA ARG A 184 -15.30 -9.17 -6.31
C ARG A 184 -14.70 -8.33 -7.45
N THR A 185 -13.42 -7.97 -7.35
CA THR A 185 -12.71 -7.19 -8.35
C THR A 185 -11.57 -8.00 -8.96
N ASN A 186 -11.19 -7.67 -10.20
CA ASN A 186 -10.00 -8.24 -10.84
C ASN A 186 -8.70 -7.50 -10.46
N VAL A 187 -8.75 -6.60 -9.48
CA VAL A 187 -7.62 -5.78 -9.07
C VAL A 187 -6.80 -6.54 -8.03
N THR A 188 -5.49 -6.57 -8.25
CA THR A 188 -4.48 -7.10 -7.34
C THR A 188 -3.21 -6.28 -7.50
N ILE A 189 -2.48 -6.06 -6.42
CA ILE A 189 -1.19 -5.33 -6.49
C ILE A 189 -0.11 -6.19 -7.15
N TYR A 190 -0.18 -7.51 -6.97
CA TYR A 190 0.70 -8.47 -7.63
C TYR A 190 -0.06 -9.13 -8.76
N GLU A 191 0.37 -8.88 -10.00
CA GLU A 191 -0.03 -9.72 -11.12
C GLU A 191 0.53 -11.12 -10.92
N THR A 192 -0.25 -12.13 -11.31
CA THR A 192 0.13 -13.54 -11.21
C THR A 192 1.55 -13.74 -11.73
N GLN A 193 2.46 -14.15 -10.85
CA GLN A 193 3.77 -14.60 -11.29
C GLN A 193 3.59 -15.80 -12.22
N ARG A 194 4.37 -15.84 -13.30
CA ARG A 194 4.37 -16.96 -14.26
C ARG A 194 4.58 -18.25 -13.50
N LEU A 195 3.55 -19.10 -13.47
CA LEU A 195 3.54 -20.33 -12.69
C LEU A 195 4.63 -21.30 -13.17
N ASN A 196 4.96 -21.29 -14.47
CA ASN A 196 5.92 -22.22 -15.07
C ASN A 196 6.91 -21.54 -16.03
N ARG A 197 8.15 -22.05 -16.02
CA ARG A 197 9.23 -21.69 -16.96
C ARG A 197 8.85 -21.93 -18.42
N GLN A 198 8.01 -22.93 -18.69
CA GLN A 198 7.50 -23.24 -20.04
C GLN A 198 6.57 -22.15 -20.57
N THR A 199 5.65 -21.64 -19.75
CA THR A 199 4.85 -20.45 -20.09
C THR A 199 5.77 -19.24 -20.29
N ALA A 200 6.89 -19.23 -19.56
CA ALA A 200 7.87 -18.18 -19.67
C ALA A 200 8.65 -18.16 -21.00
N GLU A 201 8.99 -19.35 -21.49
CA GLU A 201 9.73 -19.61 -22.72
C GLU A 201 8.84 -19.54 -23.98
N ALA A 202 7.58 -19.97 -23.91
CA ALA A 202 6.64 -19.94 -25.03
C ALA A 202 6.39 -18.52 -25.59
N GLU A 203 6.25 -17.52 -24.72
CA GLU A 203 6.08 -16.12 -25.17
C GLU A 203 7.39 -15.48 -25.63
N ARG A 204 8.55 -15.95 -25.13
CA ARG A 204 9.86 -15.53 -25.66
C ARG A 204 10.07 -16.04 -27.09
N GLY A 205 9.70 -17.30 -27.35
CA GLY A 205 9.74 -17.89 -28.70
C GLY A 205 8.71 -17.32 -29.67
N GLY A 206 7.63 -16.70 -29.17
CA GLY A 206 6.64 -15.99 -30.00
C GLY A 206 7.08 -14.60 -30.45
N SER A 207 7.96 -13.94 -29.70
CA SER A 207 8.50 -12.60 -30.02
C SER A 207 9.60 -12.62 -31.10
N ASP A 208 10.17 -13.77 -31.40
CA ASP A 208 11.26 -13.96 -32.39
C ASP A 208 10.76 -14.38 -33.78
N ARG A 209 9.45 -14.49 -34.00
CA ARG A 209 8.92 -14.69 -35.36
C ARG A 209 8.86 -13.33 -36.05
N PRO A 210 9.63 -13.10 -37.13
CA PRO A 210 9.44 -11.91 -37.93
C PRO A 210 8.00 -11.93 -38.45
N THR A 211 7.31 -10.80 -38.33
CA THR A 211 6.08 -10.55 -39.08
C THR A 211 6.42 -10.66 -40.56
N THR A 212 6.23 -11.85 -41.12
CA THR A 212 6.27 -12.10 -42.56
C THR A 212 4.93 -11.68 -43.15
N ALA A 213 5.05 -10.79 -44.15
CA ALA A 213 4.05 -10.27 -45.09
C ALA A 213 3.13 -9.16 -44.58
#